data_AF-A0A8S2G6H9-F1
#
_entry.id   AF-A0A8S2G6H9-F1
#
_cell.length_a   1.000
_cell.length_b   1.000
_cell.length_c   1.000
_cell.angle_alpha   90.00
_cell.angle_beta   90.00
_cell.angle_gamma   90.00
#
_symmetry.space_group_name_H-M   'P 1'
#
loop_
_entity.id
_entity.type
_entity.pdbx_description
1 polymer ?
#
loop_
_entity_poly.entity_id
_entity_poly.type
_entity_poly.pdbx_seq_one_letter_code
_entity_poly.pdbx_strand_id
1 'polypeptide(L)'
;IVIMSDLLKWEIADQLLSNAREDFFRLLDSVSGQKELFIDEDLFPVINRISAPTDIFSHGVEKMYKLDAEPNVNLNRKRVYLLRPNMVRFLALAKRIRKVNIRNVHLVCIPRKLYSFEILLEQGSYK
;
A
#
# COMPACT_ATOMS: atom_id res chain seq x y z
N ILE A 1 10.92 36.69 4.33
CA ILE A 1 10.72 35.55 3.40
C ILE A 1 12.10 34.93 3.21
N VAL A 2 12.35 33.74 3.76
CA VAL A 2 13.62 33.04 3.54
C VAL A 2 13.46 32.30 2.22
N ILE A 3 14.14 32.79 1.18
CA ILE A 3 14.23 32.08 -0.10
C ILE A 3 15.29 31.02 0.10
N MET A 4 14.85 29.78 0.31
CA MET A 4 15.73 28.63 0.39
C MET A 4 16.49 28.52 -0.94
N SER A 5 17.82 28.32 -0.90
CA SER A 5 18.60 28.16 -2.12
C SER A 5 18.07 26.96 -2.92
N ASP A 6 17.98 27.09 -4.24
CA ASP A 6 17.45 26.02 -5.09
C ASP A 6 18.21 24.70 -4.90
N LEU A 7 19.52 24.77 -4.63
CA LEU A 7 20.35 23.60 -4.31
C LEU A 7 19.85 22.85 -3.06
N LEU A 8 19.62 23.56 -1.95
CA LEU A 8 19.15 22.94 -0.71
C LEU A 8 17.73 22.34 -0.87
N LYS A 9 16.89 22.99 -1.67
CA LYS A 9 15.55 22.47 -2.01
C LYS A 9 15.62 21.13 -2.74
N TRP A 10 16.51 20.99 -3.71
CA TRP A 10 16.68 19.73 -4.45
C TRP A 10 17.30 18.64 -3.58
N GLU A 11 18.26 19.00 -2.72
CA GLU A 11 18.86 18.06 -1.76
C GLU A 11 17.82 17.47 -0.79
N ILE A 12 16.96 18.32 -0.20
CA ILE A 12 15.88 17.87 0.67
C ILE A 12 14.89 16.97 -0.08
N ALA A 13 14.55 17.35 -1.33
CA ALA A 13 13.63 16.55 -2.13
C ALA A 13 14.19 15.14 -2.44
N ASP A 14 15.49 15.06 -2.76
CA ASP A 14 16.17 13.79 -3.02
C ASP A 14 16.21 12.89 -1.77
N GLN A 15 16.55 13.47 -0.61
CA GLN A 15 16.55 12.74 0.66
C GLN A 15 15.16 12.19 1.02
N LEU A 16 14.09 12.97 0.81
CA LEU A 16 12.72 12.52 1.04
C LEU A 16 12.33 11.36 0.12
N LEU A 17 12.69 11.43 -1.16
CA LEU A 17 12.43 10.36 -2.12
C LEU A 17 13.21 9.08 -1.77
N SER A 18 14.47 9.23 -1.37
CA SER A 18 15.33 8.12 -0.96
C SER A 18 14.77 7.40 0.28
N ASN A 19 14.40 8.16 1.32
CA ASN A 19 13.78 7.60 2.51
C ASN A 19 12.44 6.90 2.20
N ALA A 20 11.60 7.53 1.37
CA ALA A 20 10.33 6.94 0.95
C ALA A 20 10.53 5.65 0.15
N ARG A 21 11.56 5.59 -0.71
CA ARG A 21 11.96 4.39 -1.44
C ARG A 21 12.36 3.26 -0.48
N GLU A 22 13.23 3.55 0.47
CA GLU A 22 13.67 2.56 1.46
C GLU A 22 12.52 2.04 2.30
N ASP A 23 11.67 2.92 2.84
CA ASP A 23 10.52 2.55 3.64
C ASP A 23 9.52 1.70 2.85
N PHE A 24 9.31 2.04 1.57
CA PHE A 24 8.45 1.27 0.68
C PHE A 24 8.96 -0.16 0.47
N PHE A 25 10.26 -0.35 0.21
CA PHE A 25 10.81 -1.69 0.02
C PHE A 25 10.93 -2.48 1.32
N ARG A 26 11.28 -1.83 2.44
CA ARG A 26 11.22 -2.46 3.77
C ARG A 26 9.81 -2.95 4.10
N LEU A 27 8.78 -2.20 3.72
CA LEU A 27 7.40 -2.62 3.87
C LEU A 27 7.09 -3.86 3.01
N LEU A 28 7.55 -3.91 1.76
CA LEU A 28 7.37 -5.10 0.94
C LEU A 28 8.10 -6.30 1.56
N ASP A 29 9.34 -6.13 2.01
CA ASP A 29 10.15 -7.20 2.61
C ASP A 29 9.60 -7.73 3.94
N SER A 30 8.85 -6.90 4.69
CA SER A 30 8.15 -7.34 5.90
C SER A 30 7.16 -8.48 5.64
N VAL A 31 6.68 -8.62 4.40
CA VAL A 31 5.82 -9.71 3.95
C VAL A 31 6.67 -10.72 3.17
N SER A 32 7.15 -11.77 3.83
CA SER A 32 8.01 -12.78 3.18
C SER A 32 7.30 -13.59 2.09
N GLY A 33 8.04 -14.07 1.09
CA GLY A 33 7.52 -14.95 0.03
C GLY A 33 6.74 -14.23 -1.08
N GLN A 34 6.12 -15.03 -1.97
CA GLN A 34 5.37 -14.52 -3.12
C GLN A 34 4.08 -13.82 -2.69
N LYS A 35 3.87 -12.60 -3.21
CA LYS A 35 2.72 -11.76 -2.87
C LYS A 35 2.11 -11.08 -4.08
N GLU A 36 0.82 -10.78 -3.99
CA GLU A 36 0.11 -9.91 -4.93
C GLU A 36 -0.04 -8.53 -4.29
N LEU A 37 0.25 -7.47 -5.05
CA LEU A 37 0.19 -6.09 -4.58
C LEU A 37 -1.02 -5.40 -5.18
N PHE A 38 -1.91 -4.87 -4.33
CA PHE A 38 -3.09 -4.11 -4.71
C PHE A 38 -2.90 -2.67 -4.27
N ILE A 39 -3.01 -1.73 -5.21
CA ILE A 39 -2.60 -0.34 -5.01
C ILE A 39 -3.78 0.59 -5.32
N ASP A 40 -4.09 1.47 -4.37
CA ASP A 40 -5.01 2.58 -4.58
C ASP A 40 -4.50 3.50 -5.69
N GLU A 41 -5.38 3.92 -6.60
CA GLU A 41 -4.99 4.63 -7.82
C GLU A 41 -4.18 5.90 -7.53
N ASP A 42 -4.51 6.56 -6.42
CA ASP A 42 -3.86 7.80 -5.95
C ASP A 42 -2.40 7.58 -5.51
N LEU A 43 -1.97 6.34 -5.31
CA LEU A 43 -0.62 5.98 -4.87
C LEU A 43 0.33 5.66 -6.03
N PHE A 44 -0.18 5.30 -7.23
CA PHE A 44 0.68 5.01 -8.38
C PHE A 44 1.65 6.15 -8.72
N PRO A 45 1.24 7.44 -8.76
CA PRO A 45 2.17 8.52 -9.08
C PRO A 45 3.31 8.64 -8.07
N VAL A 46 3.07 8.31 -6.80
CA VAL A 46 4.09 8.35 -5.74
C VAL A 46 5.04 7.16 -5.90
N ILE A 47 4.50 5.96 -6.07
CA ILE A 47 5.28 4.72 -6.22
C ILE A 47 6.17 4.78 -7.47
N ASN A 48 5.65 5.28 -8.59
CA ASN A 48 6.40 5.43 -9.84
C ASN A 48 7.55 6.45 -9.76
N ARG A 49 7.52 7.37 -8.78
CA ARG A 49 8.61 8.31 -8.53
C ARG A 49 9.76 7.69 -7.74
N ILE A 50 9.47 6.72 -6.89
CA ILE A 50 10.46 6.13 -5.98
C ILE A 50 10.92 4.74 -6.42
N SER A 51 10.21 4.09 -7.36
CA SER A 51 10.48 2.70 -7.74
C SER A 51 10.17 2.42 -9.21
N ALA A 52 10.93 1.50 -9.78
CA ALA A 52 10.60 0.87 -11.06
C ALA A 52 9.84 -0.45 -10.82
N PRO A 53 8.96 -0.89 -11.74
CA PRO A 53 8.28 -2.17 -11.62
C PRO A 53 9.23 -3.36 -11.41
N THR A 54 10.40 -3.36 -12.06
CA THR A 54 11.44 -4.39 -11.91
C THR A 54 11.92 -4.55 -10.47
N ASP A 55 12.13 -3.43 -9.78
CA ASP A 55 12.54 -3.41 -8.38
C ASP A 55 11.43 -4.02 -7.51
N ILE A 56 10.17 -3.63 -7.74
CA ILE A 56 9.03 -4.16 -6.99
C ILE A 56 8.94 -5.69 -7.12
N PHE A 57 9.16 -6.23 -8.33
CA PHE A 57 9.15 -7.67 -8.56
C PHE A 57 10.30 -8.40 -7.86
N SER A 58 11.49 -7.78 -7.71
CA SER A 58 12.60 -8.39 -6.95
C SER A 58 12.30 -8.56 -5.45
N HIS A 59 11.35 -7.78 -4.92
CA HIS A 59 10.88 -7.90 -3.53
C HIS A 59 9.70 -8.88 -3.36
N GLY A 60 9.60 -9.89 -4.24
CA GLY A 60 8.65 -11.00 -4.13
C GLY A 60 7.20 -10.66 -4.53
N VAL A 61 6.98 -9.52 -5.18
CA VAL A 61 5.69 -9.22 -5.82
C VAL A 61 5.61 -10.02 -7.12
N GLU A 62 4.52 -10.77 -7.33
CA GLU A 62 4.31 -11.48 -8.61
C GLU A 62 3.49 -10.64 -9.58
N LYS A 63 2.48 -9.93 -9.05
CA LYS A 63 1.51 -9.17 -9.82
C LYS A 63 1.08 -7.93 -9.05
N MET A 64 0.88 -6.85 -9.81
CA MET A 64 0.34 -5.59 -9.32
C MET A 64 -1.06 -5.37 -9.88
N TYR A 65 -1.96 -4.89 -9.04
CA TYR A 65 -3.36 -4.66 -9.34
C TYR A 65 -3.80 -3.30 -8.83
N LYS A 66 -4.79 -2.71 -9.49
CA LYS A 66 -5.57 -1.62 -8.89
C LYS A 66 -6.33 -2.14 -7.68
N LEU A 67 -6.56 -1.28 -6.68
CA LEU A 67 -7.26 -1.64 -5.46
C LEU A 67 -8.64 -2.26 -5.75
N ASP A 68 -9.36 -1.74 -6.73
CA ASP A 68 -10.72 -2.20 -7.05
C ASP A 68 -10.76 -3.48 -7.91
N ALA A 69 -9.61 -3.98 -8.37
CA ALA A 69 -9.56 -5.24 -9.12
C ALA A 69 -10.05 -6.42 -8.27
N GLU A 70 -10.77 -7.34 -8.91
CA GLU A 70 -11.21 -8.56 -8.25
C GLU A 70 -9.99 -9.44 -7.93
N PRO A 71 -9.79 -9.82 -6.65
CA PRO A 71 -8.71 -10.72 -6.29
C PRO A 71 -8.99 -12.11 -6.88
N ASN A 72 -7.98 -12.74 -7.46
CA ASN A 72 -8.08 -14.13 -7.87
C ASN A 72 -8.44 -15.00 -6.65
N VAL A 73 -9.22 -16.06 -6.80
CA VAL A 73 -9.69 -16.88 -5.67
C VAL A 73 -8.58 -17.78 -5.09
N ASN A 74 -7.33 -17.66 -5.55
CA ASN A 74 -6.22 -18.43 -4.99
C ASN A 74 -5.97 -18.10 -3.50
N LEU A 75 -6.51 -18.94 -2.61
CA LEU A 75 -6.53 -18.73 -1.16
C LEU A 75 -5.15 -18.78 -0.49
N ASN A 76 -4.14 -19.32 -1.18
CA ASN A 76 -2.82 -19.52 -0.57
C ASN A 76 -1.86 -18.34 -0.80
N ARG A 77 -2.24 -17.34 -1.61
CA ARG A 77 -1.39 -16.19 -1.91
C ARG A 77 -1.48 -15.12 -0.84
N LYS A 78 -0.33 -14.56 -0.47
CA LYS A 78 -0.27 -13.35 0.37
C LYS A 78 -0.67 -12.15 -0.47
N ARG A 79 -1.48 -11.26 0.10
CA ARG A 79 -1.94 -10.05 -0.57
C ARG A 79 -1.61 -8.83 0.27
N VAL A 80 -0.97 -7.86 -0.35
CA VAL A 80 -0.66 -6.58 0.27
C VAL A 80 -1.54 -5.53 -0.38
N TYR A 81 -2.37 -4.84 0.41
CA TYR A 81 -3.22 -3.76 -0.05
C TYR A 81 -2.66 -2.43 0.46
N LEU A 82 -2.27 -1.56 -0.46
CA LEU A 82 -1.86 -0.19 -0.18
C LEU A 82 -3.04 0.72 -0.47
N LEU A 83 -3.53 1.42 0.54
CA LEU A 83 -4.67 2.32 0.39
C LEU A 83 -4.45 3.69 1.03
N ARG A 84 -5.03 4.72 0.46
CA ARG A 84 -5.19 5.99 1.16
C ARG A 84 -6.21 5.82 2.29
N PRO A 85 -6.04 6.50 3.44
CA PRO A 85 -7.00 6.46 4.52
C PRO A 85 -8.31 7.14 4.10
N ASN A 86 -9.22 6.36 3.54
CA ASN A 86 -10.57 6.75 3.17
C ASN A 86 -11.55 5.70 3.72
N MET A 87 -12.53 6.14 4.51
CA MET A 87 -13.46 5.23 5.18
C MET A 87 -14.29 4.41 4.20
N VAL A 88 -14.80 5.03 3.14
CA VAL A 88 -15.65 4.36 2.15
C VAL A 88 -14.86 3.26 1.41
N ARG A 89 -13.64 3.57 0.96
CA ARG A 89 -12.76 2.59 0.29
C ARG A 89 -12.35 1.47 1.23
N PHE A 90 -12.01 1.81 2.48
CA PHE A 90 -11.66 0.82 3.50
C PHE A 90 -12.81 -0.16 3.74
N LEU A 91 -14.03 0.34 3.91
CA LEU A 91 -15.24 -0.44 4.13
C LEU A 91 -15.51 -1.41 2.98
N ALA A 92 -15.45 -0.90 1.74
CA ALA A 92 -15.65 -1.70 0.55
C ALA A 92 -14.61 -2.83 0.45
N LEU A 93 -13.33 -2.50 0.70
CA LEU A 93 -12.24 -3.46 0.70
C LEU A 93 -12.41 -4.55 1.76
N ALA A 94 -12.72 -4.16 3.01
CA ALA A 94 -12.95 -5.08 4.11
C ALA A 94 -14.12 -6.04 3.83
N LYS A 95 -15.24 -5.52 3.30
CA LYS A 95 -16.39 -6.32 2.88
C LYS A 95 -16.03 -7.33 1.80
N ARG A 96 -15.24 -6.91 0.81
CA ARG A 96 -14.79 -7.80 -0.28
C ARG A 96 -13.84 -8.89 0.21
N ILE A 97 -12.86 -8.54 1.05
CA ILE A 97 -11.93 -9.50 1.65
C ILE A 97 -12.69 -10.58 2.42
N ARG A 98 -13.69 -10.17 3.22
CA ARG A 98 -14.55 -11.07 3.97
C ARG A 98 -15.39 -11.96 3.06
N LYS A 99 -16.00 -11.39 2.01
CA LYS A 99 -16.82 -12.15 1.04
C LYS A 99 -16.03 -13.26 0.36
N VAL A 100 -14.78 -13.00 -0.02
CA VAL A 100 -13.90 -13.96 -0.70
C VAL A 100 -13.17 -14.88 0.29
N ASN A 101 -13.31 -14.62 1.61
CA ASN A 101 -12.67 -15.38 2.69
C ASN A 101 -11.14 -15.47 2.55
N ILE A 102 -10.50 -14.34 2.22
CA ILE A 102 -9.05 -14.27 2.03
C ILE A 102 -8.38 -14.23 3.41
N ARG A 103 -7.50 -15.20 3.72
CA ARG A 103 -6.86 -15.32 5.04
C ARG A 103 -5.52 -14.58 5.16
N ASN A 104 -4.76 -14.47 4.07
CA ASN A 104 -3.40 -13.92 4.06
C ASN A 104 -3.34 -12.47 3.55
N VAL A 105 -3.98 -11.55 4.27
CA VAL A 105 -4.12 -10.14 3.87
C VAL A 105 -3.28 -9.23 4.78
N HIS A 106 -2.48 -8.36 4.16
CA HIS A 106 -1.80 -7.25 4.80
C HIS A 106 -2.42 -5.94 4.32
N LEU A 107 -3.07 -5.19 5.21
CA LEU A 107 -3.66 -3.89 4.92
C LEU A 107 -2.71 -2.77 5.38
N VAL A 108 -2.29 -1.90 4.45
CA VAL A 108 -1.36 -0.80 4.71
C VAL A 108 -2.02 0.52 4.31
N CYS A 109 -2.21 1.40 5.28
CA CYS A 109 -2.78 2.72 5.05
C CYS A 109 -1.68 3.77 4.92
N ILE A 110 -1.64 4.50 3.79
CA ILE A 110 -0.63 5.52 3.49
C ILE A 110 -1.27 6.92 3.45
N PRO A 111 -0.81 7.89 4.26
CA PRO A 111 0.42 7.86 5.05
C PRO A 111 0.28 7.26 6.45
N ARG A 112 -0.96 7.14 6.96
CA ARG A 112 -1.22 6.64 8.31
C ARG A 112 -2.51 5.83 8.35
N LYS A 113 -2.57 4.86 9.25
CA LYS A 113 -3.79 4.15 9.61
C LYS A 113 -4.67 5.05 10.49
N LEU A 114 -5.98 5.05 10.23
CA LEU A 114 -6.95 5.74 11.10
C LEU A 114 -7.39 4.78 12.21
N TYR A 115 -7.46 5.27 13.45
CA TYR A 115 -7.93 4.49 14.60
C TYR A 115 -9.34 3.93 14.39
N SER A 116 -10.21 4.69 13.73
CA SER A 116 -11.55 4.26 13.37
C SER A 116 -11.58 3.00 12.50
N PHE A 117 -10.52 2.69 11.75
CA PHE A 117 -10.45 1.44 10.97
C PHE A 117 -10.28 0.22 11.87
N GLU A 118 -9.52 0.33 12.96
CA GLU A 118 -9.30 -0.77 13.92
C GLU A 118 -10.60 -1.09 14.65
N ILE A 119 -11.26 -0.07 15.22
CA ILE A 119 -12.54 -0.25 15.92
C ILE A 119 -13.54 -0.99 15.04
N LEU A 120 -13.64 -0.59 13.78
CA LEU A 120 -14.61 -1.18 12.88
C LEU A 120 -14.24 -2.62 12.47
N LEU A 121 -12.93 -2.94 12.34
CA LEU A 121 -12.44 -4.30 12.10
C LEU A 121 -12.75 -5.21 13.29
N GLU A 122 -12.55 -4.72 14.51
CA GLU A 122 -12.78 -5.44 15.76
C GLU A 122 -14.28 -5.68 16.02
N GLN A 123 -15.10 -4.65 15.83
CA GLN A 123 -16.54 -4.73 16.10
C GLN A 123 -17.30 -5.57 15.06
N GLY A 124 -16.69 -5.87 13.90
CA GLY A 124 -17.35 -6.55 12.81
C GLY A 124 -18.57 -5.79 12.25
N SER A 125 -18.68 -4.49 12.55
CA SER A 125 -19.84 -3.61 12.30
C SER A 125 -20.05 -3.24 10.83
N TYR A 126 -19.38 -3.90 9.89
CA TYR A 126 -19.52 -3.71 8.45
C TYR A 126 -20.67 -4.52 7.84
N LYS A 127 -21.81 -4.62 8.54
CA LYS A 127 -23.00 -5.33 8.05
C LYS A 127 -23.52 -4.71 6.75
#